data_AF-V9LB21-F1
#
_entry.id   AF-V9LB21-F1
#
_cell.length_a   1.000
_cell.length_b   1.000
_cell.length_c   1.000
_cell.angle_alpha   90.00
_cell.angle_beta   90.00
_cell.angle_gamma   90.00
#
_symmetry.space_group_name_H-M   'P 1'
#
loop_
_entity.id
_entity.type
_entity.pdbx_description
1 polymer ?
#
loop_
_entity_poly.entity_id
_entity_poly.type
_entity_poly.pdbx_seq_one_letter_code
_entity_poly.pdbx_strand_id
1 'polypeptide(L)' 'MKVENVFVCFLKNREDRALLLRTFSFMGFEIVRPGHPSVPTRPDVLFMVYPIDQSSEEE' A
#
# COMPACT_ATOMS: atom_id res chain seq x y z
N MET A 1 13.67 1.26 14.79
CA MET A 1 12.23 1.54 14.58
C MET A 1 11.64 0.28 13.97
N LYS A 2 10.67 -0.36 14.61
CA LYS A 2 10.01 -1.57 14.08
C LYS A 2 8.85 -1.12 13.20
N VAL A 3 8.84 -1.55 11.94
CA VAL A 3 7.80 -1.20 10.96
C VAL A 3 7.02 -2.47 10.66
N GLU A 4 5.70 -2.42 10.81
CA GLU A 4 4.82 -3.56 10.56
C GLU A 4 4.19 -3.51 9.17
N ASN A 5 3.96 -2.31 8.64
CA ASN A 5 3.28 -2.10 7.37
C ASN A 5 3.88 -0.93 6.61
N VAL A 6 4.10 -1.11 5.32
CA VAL A 6 4.47 -0.03 4.39
C VAL A 6 3.24 0.34 3.58
N PHE A 7 2.93 1.63 3.52
CA PHE A 7 1.83 2.15 2.71
C PHE A 7 2.35 2.97 1.54
N VAL A 8 1.78 2.74 0.36
CA VAL A 8 1.95 3.59 -0.83
C VAL A 8 0.63 4.30 -1.10
N CYS A 9 0.69 5.61 -1.30
CA CYS A 9 -0.50 6.43 -1.55
C CYS A 9 -0.30 7.37 -2.74
N PHE A 10 -1.31 7.43 -3.61
CA PHE A 10 -1.30 8.34 -4.77
C PHE A 10 -2.72 8.75 -5.17
N LEU A 11 -2.85 9.90 -5.84
CA LEU A 11 -4.14 10.40 -6.28
C LEU A 11 -4.79 9.46 -7.32
N LYS A 12 -6.09 9.24 -7.20
CA LYS A 12 -6.87 8.35 -8.11
C LYS A 12 -6.94 8.84 -9.55
N ASN A 13 -6.68 10.12 -9.80
CA ASN A 13 -6.80 10.78 -11.10
C ASN A 13 -5.47 10.91 -11.86
N ARG A 14 -4.37 10.30 -11.37
CA ARG A 14 -3.12 10.27 -12.12
C ARG A 14 -3.25 9.48 -13.42
N GLU A 15 -2.61 9.97 -14.47
CA GLU A 15 -2.58 9.31 -15.78
C GLU A 15 -1.88 7.94 -15.74
N ASP A 16 -0.84 7.80 -14.91
CA ASP A 16 -0.04 6.59 -14.73
C ASP A 16 -0.60 5.61 -13.68
N ARG A 17 -1.83 5.83 -13.19
CA ARG A 17 -2.46 5.02 -12.13
C ARG A 17 -2.38 3.51 -12.39
N ALA A 18 -2.70 3.09 -13.60
CA ALA A 18 -2.73 1.67 -13.95
C ALA A 18 -1.33 1.04 -13.90
N LEU A 19 -0.30 1.79 -14.28
CA LEU A 19 1.09 1.34 -14.20
C LEU A 19 1.53 1.21 -12.74
N LEU A 20 1.25 2.22 -11.91
CA LEU A 20 1.58 2.19 -10.48
C LEU A 20 0.92 1.01 -9.78
N LEU A 21 -0.39 0.79 -9.99
CA LEU A 21 -1.11 -0.36 -9.43
C LEU A 21 -0.46 -1.69 -9.81
N ARG A 22 -0.12 -1.87 -11.09
CA ARG A 22 0.54 -3.08 -11.57
C ARG A 22 1.91 -3.27 -10.94
N THR A 23 2.71 -2.20 -10.89
CA THR A 23 4.07 -2.23 -10.35
C THR A 23 4.10 -2.58 -8.86
N PHE A 24 3.26 -1.94 -8.06
CA PHE A 24 3.20 -2.24 -6.62
C PHE A 24 2.52 -3.58 -6.32
N SER A 25 1.52 -3.98 -7.11
CA SER A 25 0.93 -5.31 -7.00
C SER A 25 1.95 -6.42 -7.31
N PHE A 26 2.82 -6.22 -8.30
CA PHE A 26 3.93 -7.14 -8.58
C PHE A 26 4.92 -7.24 -7.41
N MET A 27 5.13 -6.15 -6.65
CA MET A 27 5.93 -6.15 -5.43
C MET A 27 5.20 -6.72 -4.21
N GLY A 28 3.97 -7.21 -4.36
CA GLY A 28 3.18 -7.80 -3.27
C GLY A 28 2.33 -6.80 -2.47
N PHE A 29 2.23 -5.54 -2.89
CA PHE A 29 1.31 -4.60 -2.25
C PHE A 29 -0.15 -4.91 -2.65
N GLU A 30 -1.04 -4.82 -1.68
CA GLU A 30 -2.49 -5.01 -1.88
C GLU A 30 -3.25 -3.69 -1.71
N ILE A 31 -4.38 -3.53 -2.40
CA ILE A 31 -5.22 -2.33 -2.24
C ILE A 31 -5.85 -2.34 -0.84
N VAL A 32 -5.71 -1.23 -0.12
CA VAL A 32 -6.31 -1.06 1.21
C VAL A 32 -7.82 -0.94 1.09
N ARG A 33 -8.54 -1.70 1.93
CA ARG A 33 -10.01 -1.64 1.98
C ARG A 33 -10.48 -0.29 2.54
N PRO A 34 -11.58 0.29 2.02
CA PRO A 34 -12.19 1.48 2.61
C PRO A 34 -12.49 1.29 4.11
N GLY A 35 -12.19 2.30 4.93
CA GLY A 35 -12.43 2.26 6.38
C GLY A 35 -11.33 1.58 7.20
N HIS A 36 -10.19 1.24 6.60
CA HIS A 36 -9.05 0.69 7.34
C HIS A 36 -8.50 1.71 8.37
N PRO A 37 -8.28 1.33 9.64
CA PRO A 37 -7.98 2.29 10.72
C PRO A 37 -6.62 2.99 10.55
N SER A 38 -5.66 2.34 9.89
CA SER A 38 -4.31 2.91 9.67
C SER A 38 -4.21 3.88 8.48
N VAL A 39 -5.30 4.14 7.75
CA VAL A 39 -5.30 5.13 6.64
C VAL A 39 -6.32 6.23 6.89
N PRO A 40 -5.98 7.49 6.58
CA PRO A 40 -6.91 8.60 6.74
C PRO A 40 -8.07 8.49 5.74
N THR A 41 -9.23 9.03 6.10
CA THR A 41 -10.38 9.13 5.19
C THR A 41 -10.10 10.15 4.08
N ARG A 42 -9.52 9.69 2.97
CA ARG A 42 -9.19 10.50 1.79
C ARG A 42 -9.73 9.84 0.51
N PRO A 43 -10.94 10.23 0.05
CA PRO A 43 -11.59 9.55 -1.08
C PRO A 43 -10.90 9.80 -2.42
N ASP A 44 -10.08 10.84 -2.52
CA ASP A 44 -9.28 11.24 -3.68
C ASP A 44 -7.97 10.44 -3.83
N VAL A 45 -7.56 9.72 -2.78
CA VAL A 45 -6.31 8.97 -2.72
C VAL A 45 -6.59 7.47 -2.78
N LEU A 46 -5.75 6.73 -3.50
CA LEU A 46 -5.68 5.28 -3.46
C LEU A 46 -4.53 4.87 -2.54
N PHE A 47 -4.78 3.89 -1.69
CA PHE A 47 -3.79 3.35 -0.77
C PHE A 47 -3.52 1.88 -1.11
N MET A 48 -2.25 1.50 -1.10
CA MET A 48 -1.80 0.10 -1.15
C MET A 48 -0.94 -0.20 0.08
N VAL A 49 -0.97 -1.43 0.58
CA VAL A 49 -0.25 -1.86 1.79
C VAL A 49 0.61 -3.08 1.50
N TYR A 50 1.79 -3.12 2.08
CA TYR A 50 2.66 -4.30 2.15
C TYR A 50 3.01 -4.56 3.62
N PRO A 51 2.54 -5.68 4.22
CA PRO A 51 2.95 -6.06 5.57
C PRO A 51 4.41 -6.51 5.54
N ILE A 52 5.21 -6.03 6.48
CA ILE A 52 6.57 -6.52 6.67
C ILE A 52 6.47 -7.80 7.50
N ASP A 53 6.73 -8.94 6.87
CA ASP A 53 6.85 -10.21 7.59
C ASP A 53 8.03 -10.13 8.55
N GLN A 54 7.78 -10.43 9.83
CA GLN A 54 8.80 -10.44 10.87
C GLN A 54 9.53 -11.79 10.95
N SER A 55 9.17 -12.75 10.09
CA SER A 55 9.75 -14.10 10.04
C SER A 55 11.05 -14.17 9.25
N SER A 56 11.49 -13.08 8.60
CA SER A 56 12.74 -13.03 7.84
C SER A 56 13.98 -12.68 8.69
N GLU A 57 13.87 -12.64 10.02
CA GLU A 57 15.00 -12.52 10.95
C GLU A 57 15.65 -13.86 11.33
N GLU A 58 15.23 -14.97 10.70
CA GLU A 58 15.88 -16.28 10.80
C GLU A 58 16.54 -16.69 9.47
N GLU A 59 17.69 -16.10 9.15
CA GLU A 59 18.76 -16.72 8.31
C GLU A 59 20.15 -16.40 8.89
#